data_AF-A0A6G3X129-F1
#
_entry.id   AF-A0A6G3X129-F1
#
_cell.length_a   1.000
_cell.length_b   1.000
_cell.length_c   1.000
_cell.angle_alpha   90.00
_cell.angle_beta   90.00
_cell.angle_gamma   90.00
#
_symmetry.space_group_name_H-M   'P 1'
#
loop_
_entity.id
_entity.type
_entity.pdbx_description
1 polymer ?
#
loop_
_entity_poly.entity_id
_entity_poly.type
_entity_poly.pdbx_seq_one_letter_code
_entity_poly.pdbx_strand_id
1 'polypeptide(L)' 'MKVLVIGGGAREHALCRSLSLDPDVTALYCAPGNAG' A
#
# COMPACT_ATOMS: atom_id res chain seq x y z
N MET A 1 7.42 -10.54 2.04
CA MET A 1 6.09 -10.81 1.45
C MET A 1 5.79 -9.72 0.42
N LYS A 2 5.25 -10.09 -0.74
CA LYS A 2 4.79 -9.11 -1.75
C LYS A 2 3.31 -8.83 -1.52
N VAL A 3 2.93 -7.55 -1.47
CA VAL A 3 1.56 -7.11 -1.14
C VAL A 3 1.00 -6.23 -2.26
N LEU A 4 -0.27 -6.44 -2.60
CA LEU A 4 -1.04 -5.61 -3.53
C LEU A 4 -2.27 -5.06 -2.79
N VAL A 5 -2.38 -3.74 -2.72
CA VAL A 5 -3.54 -3.02 -2.19
C VAL A 5 -4.45 -2.59 -3.33
N ILE A 6 -5.75 -2.84 -3.21
CA ILE A 6 -6.74 -2.47 -4.23
C ILE A 6 -7.56 -1.28 -3.75
N GLY A 7 -7.50 -0.20 -4.53
CA GLY A 7 -8.23 1.04 -4.31
C GLY A 7 -7.33 2.27 -4.48
N GLY A 8 -7.91 3.45 -4.21
CA GLY A 8 -7.26 4.73 -4.47
C GLY A 8 -7.81 5.85 -3.59
N GLY A 9 -8.41 5.53 -2.44
CA GLY A 9 -8.85 6.52 -1.46
C GLY A 9 -7.82 6.75 -0.36
N ALA A 10 -8.17 7.64 0.58
CA ALA A 10 -7.33 7.94 1.74
C ALA A 10 -7.11 6.71 2.65
N ARG A 11 -8.09 5.79 2.71
CA ARG A 11 -7.98 4.54 3.45
C ARG A 11 -6.85 3.67 2.90
N GLU A 12 -6.79 3.48 1.60
CA GLU A 12 -5.76 2.66 0.96
C GLU A 12 -4.38 3.30 1.09
N HIS A 13 -4.29 4.64 1.04
CA HIS A 13 -3.05 5.34 1.33
C HIS A 13 -2.55 5.05 2.76
N ALA A 14 -3.42 5.16 3.78
CA ALA A 14 -3.05 4.87 5.16
C ALA A 14 -2.58 3.41 5.35
N LEU A 15 -3.25 2.46 4.68
CA LEU A 15 -2.82 1.06 4.66
C LEU A 15 -1.45 0.88 4.01
N CYS A 16 -1.22 1.51 2.85
CA CYS A 16 0.07 1.45 2.17
C CYS A 16 1.18 2.06 3.03
N ARG A 17 0.89 3.15 3.75
CA ARG A 17 1.85 3.77 4.68
C ARG A 17 2.27 2.80 5.79
N SER A 18 1.32 2.14 6.45
CA SER A 18 1.62 1.16 7.49
C SER A 18 2.37 -0.06 6.95
N LEU A 19 1.94 -0.61 5.81
CA LEU A 19 2.59 -1.76 5.17
C LEU A 19 4.02 -1.44 4.69
N SER A 20 4.30 -0.19 4.30
CA SER A 20 5.66 0.23 3.90
C SER A 20 6.68 0.22 5.04
N LEU A 21 6.22 0.20 6.30
CA LEU A 21 7.05 0.19 7.50
C LEU A 21 7.28 -1.21 8.06
N ASP A 22 6.57 -2.21 7.53
CA ASP A 22 6.65 -3.59 8.00
C ASP A 22 7.91 -4.27 7.42
N PRO A 23 8.85 -4.74 8.27
CA PRO A 23 10.08 -5.38 7.80
C PRO A 23 9.85 -6.68 7.03
N ASP A 24 8.71 -7.34 7.20
CA ASP A 24 8.37 -8.55 6.47
C ASP A 24 7.84 -8.24 5.06
N VAL A 25 7.49 -6.99 4.74
CA VAL A 25 7.02 -6.58 3.41
C VAL A 25 8.22 -6.26 2.51
N THR A 26 8.37 -7.06 1.45
CA THR A 26 9.51 -6.97 0.52
C THR A 26 9.17 -6.27 -0.79
N ALA A 27 7.88 -6.11 -1.09
CA ALA A 27 7.39 -5.24 -2.16
C ALA A 27 5.94 -4.87 -1.91
N LEU A 28 5.57 -3.61 -2.17
CA LEU A 28 4.22 -3.10 -1.98
C LEU A 28 3.76 -2.40 -3.26
N TYR A 29 2.60 -2.80 -3.76
CA TYR A 29 1.96 -2.23 -4.94
C TYR A 29 0.55 -1.75 -4.58
N CYS A 30 0.06 -0.74 -5.29
CA CYS A 30 -1.30 -0.23 -5.17
C CYS A 30 -1.92 -0.04 -6.56
N ALA A 31 -3.18 -0.44 -6.74
CA ALA A 31 -3.90 -0.29 -8.00
C ALA A 31 -5.39 0.08 -7.76
N PRO A 32 -5.93 1.12 -8.42
CA PRO A 32 -5.24 2.05 -9.32
C PRO A 32 -4.28 3.01 -8.60
N GLY A 33 -4.37 3.14 -7.27
CA GLY A 33 -3.61 4.12 -6.51
C GLY A 33 -4.13 5.55 -6.70
N ASN A 34 -3.52 6.47 -5.96
CA ASN A 34 -3.71 7.91 -6.11
C ASN A 34 -2.36 8.62 -5.86
N ALA A 35 -2.24 9.89 -6.25
CA ALA A 35 -1.03 10.69 -6.06
C ALA A 35 -0.95 11.37 -4.67
N GLY A 36 -2.03 11.29 -3.89
CA GLY A 36 -2.06 11.79 -2.53
C GLY A 36 -1.22 10.91 -1.61
#